data_AF-A0A7C1LB00-F1
#
_entry.id   AF-A0A7C1LB00-F1
#
_cell.length_a   1.000
_cell.length_b   1.000
_cell.length_c   1.000
_cell.angle_alpha   90.00
_cell.angle_beta   90.00
_cell.angle_gamma   90.00
#
_symmetry.space_group_name_H-M   'P 1'
#
loop_
_entity.id
_entity.type
_entity.pdbx_description
1 polymer ?
#
loop_
_entity_poly.entity_id
_entity_poly.type
_entity_poly.pdbx_seq_one_letter_code
_entity_poly.pdbx_strand_id
1 'polypeptide(L)'
;MGQTENQIQQAEAYHQNQQFLNRYTNSWYWLFGPSNSKPNNDEHPIVNWELEDGGWYTGQGRNSEYSGFGIQYKPKDNAYIFSKWENTSPNGMTLSQSLDYSFLGTYENKEKNGFGITKWSNYKPFTNENYENVIKFIGEYKDGIWNGYGIIYFRNGTYKSGIFIDSVLSKELPKIEVLEALGF
;
A
#
# COMPACT_ATOMS: atom_id res chain seq x y z
N MET A 1 -7.87 -20.51 12.09
CA MET A 1 -7.26 -21.84 11.79
C MET A 1 -5.76 -21.73 12.02
N GLY A 2 -5.09 -22.79 12.47
CA GLY A 2 -3.64 -22.74 12.77
C GLY A 2 -2.80 -22.60 11.48
N GLN A 3 -1.57 -22.11 11.62
CA GLN A 3 -0.58 -22.06 10.52
C GLN A 3 -0.39 -23.45 9.91
N THR A 4 -0.31 -23.54 8.60
CA THR A 4 0.08 -24.80 7.92
C THR A 4 1.61 -24.96 7.89
N GLU A 5 2.11 -26.19 7.90
CA GLU A 5 3.55 -26.45 7.73
C GLU A 5 4.11 -25.82 6.45
N ASN A 6 3.28 -25.73 5.39
CA ASN A 6 3.63 -25.08 4.14
C ASN A 6 3.88 -23.57 4.33
N GLN A 7 2.99 -22.86 5.04
CA GLN A 7 3.15 -21.44 5.33
C GLN A 7 4.41 -21.13 6.15
N ILE A 8 4.75 -22.00 7.10
CA ILE A 8 5.98 -21.87 7.90
C ILE A 8 7.21 -22.02 7.00
N GLN A 9 7.25 -23.06 6.16
CA GLN A 9 8.36 -23.26 5.20
C GLN A 9 8.50 -22.11 4.21
N GLN A 10 7.39 -21.57 3.70
CA GLN A 10 7.40 -20.38 2.84
C GLN A 10 7.97 -19.16 3.56
N ALA A 11 7.59 -18.93 4.81
CA ALA A 11 8.11 -17.83 5.61
C ALA A 11 9.60 -17.99 5.92
N GLU A 12 10.08 -19.22 6.17
CA GLU A 12 11.50 -19.52 6.36
C GLU A 12 12.30 -19.27 5.08
N ALA A 13 11.83 -19.77 3.94
CA ALA A 13 12.44 -19.52 2.64
C ALA A 13 12.46 -18.02 2.31
N TYR A 14 11.37 -17.31 2.59
CA TYR A 14 11.30 -15.85 2.44
C TYR A 14 12.37 -15.17 3.27
N HIS A 15 12.48 -15.52 4.55
CA HIS A 15 13.47 -14.95 5.46
C HIS A 15 14.91 -15.18 5.01
N GLN A 16 15.25 -16.41 4.61
CA GLN A 16 16.60 -16.78 4.16
C GLN A 16 17.01 -16.06 2.87
N ASN A 17 16.09 -15.98 1.90
CA ASN A 17 16.36 -15.30 0.63
C ASN A 17 16.55 -13.78 0.80
N GLN A 18 15.90 -13.19 1.80
CA GLN A 18 15.97 -11.74 2.07
C GLN A 18 17.27 -11.31 2.75
N GLN A 19 18.00 -12.18 3.45
CA GLN A 19 19.33 -11.85 4.02
C GLN A 19 20.37 -11.48 2.94
N PHE A 20 20.09 -11.78 1.66
CA PHE A 20 20.97 -11.47 0.53
C PHE A 20 20.53 -10.24 -0.30
N LEU A 21 19.37 -9.65 0.00
CA LEU A 21 18.77 -8.57 -0.78
C LEU A 21 18.59 -7.32 0.09
N ASN A 22 19.52 -6.37 -0.02
CA ASN A 22 19.30 -5.01 0.48
C ASN A 22 18.07 -4.40 -0.22
N ARG A 23 16.90 -4.44 0.40
CA ARG A 23 15.69 -3.72 -0.01
C ARG A 23 15.06 -3.16 1.27
N TYR A 24 14.75 -1.89 1.41
CA TYR A 24 14.35 -0.89 0.44
C TYR A 24 15.19 0.37 0.70
N THR A 25 15.89 0.91 -0.28
CA THR A 25 16.21 2.34 -0.18
C THR A 25 14.86 3.03 -0.19
N ASN A 26 14.49 3.63 0.94
CA ASN A 26 13.33 4.50 1.10
C ASN A 26 13.46 5.65 0.09
N SER A 27 13.18 5.35 -1.19
CA SER A 27 13.38 6.23 -2.33
C SER A 27 12.16 7.14 -2.47
N TRP A 28 11.66 7.63 -1.33
CA TRP A 28 10.78 8.79 -1.24
C TRP A 28 11.51 10.07 -1.66
N TYR A 29 12.83 9.99 -1.94
CA TYR A 29 13.65 11.05 -2.51
C TYR A 29 13.08 11.66 -3.81
N TRP A 30 12.25 10.91 -4.55
CA TRP A 30 11.58 11.41 -5.76
C TRP A 30 10.33 12.27 -5.50
N LEU A 31 9.84 12.36 -4.26
CA LEU A 31 8.71 13.24 -3.93
C LEU A 31 9.11 14.70 -3.69
N PHE A 32 10.40 14.98 -3.44
CA PHE A 32 10.91 16.34 -3.17
C PHE A 32 12.22 16.69 -3.90
N GLY A 33 12.72 15.82 -4.79
CA GLY A 33 13.85 16.16 -5.65
C GLY A 33 13.52 17.35 -6.56
N PRO A 34 14.49 18.21 -6.91
CA PRO A 34 14.24 19.38 -7.74
C PRO A 34 13.56 18.95 -9.05
N SER A 35 12.42 19.58 -9.35
CA SER A 35 11.69 19.43 -10.60
C SER A 35 12.59 19.78 -11.78
N ASN A 36 13.25 18.76 -12.36
CA ASN A 36 14.02 18.88 -13.59
C ASN A 36 13.21 18.42 -14.79
N SER A 37 11.92 18.79 -14.85
CA SER A 37 11.11 18.60 -16.06
C SER A 37 11.65 19.51 -17.17
N LYS A 38 12.47 18.93 -18.06
CA LYS A 38 12.56 19.44 -19.43
C LYS A 38 11.19 19.19 -20.08
N PRO A 39 10.61 20.17 -20.80
CA PRO A 39 9.33 19.98 -21.46
C PRO A 39 9.52 18.89 -22.52
N ASN A 40 8.89 17.74 -22.30
CA ASN A 40 8.85 16.67 -23.28
C ASN A 40 7.51 16.79 -23.99
N ASN A 41 7.49 16.78 -25.32
CA ASN A 41 6.30 16.98 -26.15
C ASN A 41 5.21 15.89 -26.03
N ASP A 42 5.31 14.97 -25.06
CA ASP A 42 4.36 13.90 -24.74
C ASP A 42 3.64 14.14 -23.39
N GLU A 43 3.49 15.40 -22.98
CA GLU A 43 2.74 15.75 -21.79
C GLU A 43 1.24 15.50 -22.01
N HIS A 44 0.70 14.48 -21.32
CA HIS A 44 -0.74 14.37 -21.15
C HIS A 44 -1.28 15.69 -20.58
N PRO A 45 -2.30 16.30 -21.19
CA PRO A 45 -2.83 17.57 -20.70
C PRO A 45 -3.36 17.39 -19.27
N ILE A 46 -3.31 18.48 -18.51
CA ILE A 46 -3.98 18.55 -17.21
C ILE A 46 -5.48 18.70 -17.49
N VAL A 47 -6.26 17.81 -16.91
CA VAL A 47 -7.72 17.74 -17.06
C VAL A 47 -8.40 17.89 -15.71
N ASN A 48 -9.66 18.34 -15.76
CA ASN A 48 -10.60 18.30 -14.65
C ASN A 48 -11.85 17.62 -15.17
N TRP A 49 -12.15 16.42 -14.67
CA TRP A 49 -13.26 15.60 -15.15
C TRP A 49 -14.20 15.28 -14.01
N GLU A 50 -15.49 15.46 -14.25
CA GLU A 50 -16.55 14.86 -13.44
C GLU A 50 -16.71 13.40 -13.88
N LEU A 51 -16.81 12.51 -12.90
CA LEU A 51 -16.91 11.07 -13.11
C LEU A 51 -18.37 10.63 -13.00
N GLU A 52 -18.72 9.53 -13.66
CA GLU A 52 -20.11 9.01 -13.70
C GLU A 52 -20.68 8.72 -12.30
N ASP A 53 -19.82 8.43 -11.32
CA ASP A 53 -20.21 8.19 -9.92
C ASP A 53 -20.45 9.47 -9.11
N GLY A 54 -20.41 10.65 -9.75
CA GLY A 54 -20.50 11.96 -9.12
C GLY A 54 -19.20 12.43 -8.46
N GLY A 55 -18.13 11.66 -8.61
CA GLY A 55 -16.79 12.04 -8.21
C GLY A 55 -16.13 12.98 -9.20
N TRP A 56 -14.86 13.30 -8.93
CA TRP A 56 -14.06 14.08 -9.86
C TRP A 56 -12.62 13.61 -9.90
N TYR A 57 -11.95 13.93 -11.00
CA TYR A 57 -10.54 13.70 -11.21
C TYR A 57 -9.87 14.99 -11.70
N THR A 58 -8.71 15.30 -11.12
CA THR A 58 -7.81 16.36 -11.59
C THR A 58 -6.40 15.80 -11.73
N GLY A 59 -5.81 15.93 -12.90
CA GLY A 59 -4.46 15.45 -13.16
C GLY A 59 -4.19 15.26 -14.63
N GLN A 60 -3.21 14.43 -14.95
CA GLN A 60 -2.85 14.10 -16.33
C GLN A 60 -3.86 13.11 -16.94
N GLY A 61 -4.26 13.31 -18.19
CA GLY A 61 -5.15 12.39 -18.90
C GLY A 61 -5.47 12.79 -20.34
N ARG A 62 -6.03 11.87 -21.13
CA ARG A 62 -6.52 12.10 -22.49
C ARG A 62 -7.70 11.18 -22.80
N ASN A 63 -8.66 11.65 -23.61
CA ASN A 63 -9.79 10.83 -24.11
C ASN A 63 -10.57 10.09 -23.00
N SER A 64 -10.83 10.76 -21.87
CA SER A 64 -11.48 10.15 -20.69
C SER A 64 -10.68 9.05 -19.99
N GLU A 65 -9.44 8.81 -20.40
CA GLU A 65 -8.49 7.96 -19.72
C GLU A 65 -7.46 8.82 -18.99
N TYR A 66 -7.39 8.69 -17.66
CA TYR A 66 -6.37 9.38 -16.88
C TYR A 66 -5.15 8.49 -16.63
N SER A 67 -3.98 9.09 -16.85
CA SER A 67 -2.66 8.47 -16.83
C SER A 67 -1.65 9.48 -16.29
N GLY A 68 -0.62 9.04 -15.58
CA GLY A 68 0.32 9.96 -14.90
C GLY A 68 -0.21 10.46 -13.56
N PHE A 69 0.30 11.57 -13.03
CA PHE A 69 -0.07 11.99 -11.67
C PHE A 69 -1.42 12.71 -11.62
N GLY A 70 -2.21 12.40 -10.59
CA GLY A 70 -3.51 13.04 -10.38
C GLY A 70 -4.17 12.69 -9.05
N ILE A 71 -5.25 13.40 -8.75
CA ILE A 71 -6.10 13.23 -7.58
C ILE A 71 -7.51 12.86 -8.06
N GLN A 72 -8.09 11.82 -7.45
CA GLN A 72 -9.48 11.43 -7.61
C GLN A 72 -10.23 11.59 -6.29
N TYR A 73 -11.43 12.17 -6.35
CA TYR A 73 -12.42 12.11 -5.28
C TYR A 73 -13.49 11.06 -5.60
N LYS A 74 -13.76 10.16 -4.66
CA LYS A 74 -14.79 9.13 -4.72
C LYS A 74 -15.89 9.44 -3.70
N PRO A 75 -17.09 9.86 -4.13
CA PRO A 75 -18.14 10.30 -3.21
C PRO A 75 -18.71 9.16 -2.38
N LYS A 76 -18.82 7.95 -2.96
CA LYS A 76 -19.35 6.75 -2.28
C LYS A 76 -18.62 6.43 -0.97
N ASP A 77 -17.29 6.55 -0.99
CA ASP A 77 -16.43 6.26 0.16
C ASP A 77 -15.96 7.52 0.88
N ASN A 78 -16.40 8.70 0.40
CA ASN A 78 -15.86 10.02 0.76
C ASN A 78 -14.33 10.00 0.80
N ALA A 79 -13.73 9.46 -0.27
CA ALA A 79 -12.31 9.15 -0.32
C ALA A 79 -11.56 10.02 -1.33
N TYR A 80 -10.34 10.40 -0.99
CA TYR A 80 -9.39 11.06 -1.87
C TYR A 80 -8.25 10.10 -2.18
N ILE A 81 -7.89 9.99 -3.45
CA ILE A 81 -6.81 9.13 -3.92
C ILE A 81 -5.86 9.99 -4.74
N PHE A 82 -4.63 10.16 -4.25
CA PHE A 82 -3.52 10.66 -5.02
C PHE A 82 -2.66 9.49 -5.48
N SER A 83 -2.40 9.39 -6.77
CA SER A 83 -1.62 8.29 -7.34
C SER A 83 -0.91 8.71 -8.62
N LYS A 84 0.02 7.87 -9.05
CA LYS A 84 0.34 7.74 -10.47
C LYS A 84 -0.70 6.81 -11.09
N TRP A 85 -1.45 7.29 -12.05
CA TRP A 85 -2.52 6.58 -12.71
C TRP A 85 -1.99 5.91 -13.98
N GLU A 86 -2.54 4.74 -14.28
CA GLU A 86 -2.33 4.03 -15.53
C GLU A 86 -3.66 3.41 -15.94
N ASN A 87 -4.15 3.75 -17.14
CA ASN A 87 -5.43 3.28 -17.66
C ASN A 87 -6.54 3.40 -16.60
N THR A 88 -6.73 4.64 -16.12
CA THR A 88 -7.73 5.03 -15.11
C THR A 88 -7.62 4.31 -13.76
N SER A 89 -6.49 3.67 -13.47
CA SER A 89 -6.29 2.86 -12.26
C SER A 89 -5.05 3.29 -11.49
N PRO A 90 -5.05 3.29 -10.15
CA PRO A 90 -3.85 3.59 -9.36
C PRO A 90 -2.74 2.58 -9.68
N ASN A 91 -1.54 3.08 -10.00
CA ASN A 91 -0.36 2.28 -10.28
C ASN A 91 0.94 3.00 -9.85
N GLY A 92 1.64 2.44 -8.89
CA GLY A 92 2.78 3.04 -8.21
C GLY A 92 2.39 3.67 -6.89
N MET A 93 3.15 4.68 -6.47
CA MET A 93 2.95 5.36 -5.19
C MET A 93 1.54 5.94 -5.08
N THR A 94 0.83 5.57 -4.03
CA THR A 94 -0.56 5.93 -3.80
C THR A 94 -0.78 6.37 -2.36
N LEU A 95 -1.44 7.51 -2.20
CA LEU A 95 -2.03 7.98 -0.96
C LEU A 95 -3.55 7.93 -1.12
N SER A 96 -4.22 7.11 -0.30
CA SER A 96 -5.67 7.04 -0.23
C SER A 96 -6.12 7.45 1.16
N GLN A 97 -7.15 8.28 1.28
CA GLN A 97 -7.69 8.72 2.56
C GLN A 97 -9.20 8.81 2.50
N SER A 98 -9.87 8.27 3.52
CA SER A 98 -11.29 8.39 3.81
C SER A 98 -11.47 8.51 5.33
N LEU A 99 -12.71 8.63 5.80
CA LEU A 99 -13.01 8.71 7.24
C LEU A 99 -12.56 7.46 8.01
N ASP A 100 -12.75 6.28 7.42
CA ASP A 100 -12.52 4.99 8.10
C ASP A 100 -11.19 4.32 7.74
N TYR A 101 -10.50 4.85 6.74
CA TYR A 101 -9.40 4.15 6.10
C TYR A 101 -8.40 5.13 5.50
N SER A 102 -7.11 4.90 5.74
CA SER A 102 -6.05 5.53 4.97
C SER A 102 -4.98 4.53 4.56
N PHE A 103 -4.41 4.73 3.38
CA PHE A 103 -3.32 3.94 2.84
C PHE A 103 -2.24 4.84 2.28
N LEU A 104 -0.99 4.49 2.55
CA LEU A 104 0.17 5.03 1.87
C LEU A 104 1.05 3.86 1.44
N GLY A 105 1.29 3.69 0.15
CA GLY A 105 2.12 2.60 -0.34
C GLY A 105 2.03 2.46 -1.85
N THR A 106 2.51 1.33 -2.34
CA THR A 106 2.55 1.06 -3.78
C THR A 106 1.32 0.26 -4.23
N TYR A 107 0.74 0.66 -5.35
CA TYR A 107 -0.19 -0.15 -6.12
C TYR A 107 0.53 -0.73 -7.33
N GLU A 108 0.14 -1.93 -7.75
CA GLU A 108 0.52 -2.52 -9.02
C GLU A 108 -0.70 -3.28 -9.55
N ASN A 109 -1.03 -3.11 -10.83
CA ASN A 109 -2.18 -3.77 -11.44
C ASN A 109 -3.49 -3.62 -10.64
N LYS A 110 -3.75 -2.41 -10.13
CA LYS A 110 -4.95 -2.04 -9.34
C LYS A 110 -5.01 -2.62 -7.92
N GLU A 111 -3.96 -3.30 -7.46
CA GLU A 111 -3.89 -3.89 -6.12
C GLU A 111 -2.69 -3.36 -5.34
N LYS A 112 -2.73 -3.44 -4.01
CA LYS A 112 -1.57 -3.08 -3.18
C LYS A 112 -0.48 -4.10 -3.42
N ASN A 113 0.73 -3.64 -3.72
CA ASN A 113 1.87 -4.50 -3.97
C ASN A 113 3.15 -3.83 -3.49
N GLY A 114 4.04 -4.58 -2.84
CA GLY A 114 5.20 -4.06 -2.15
C GLY A 114 4.85 -3.36 -0.83
N PHE A 115 5.65 -2.38 -0.43
CA PHE A 115 5.50 -1.74 0.88
C PHE A 115 4.23 -0.86 0.99
N GLY A 116 3.57 -0.92 2.15
CA GLY A 116 2.51 0.01 2.49
C GLY A 116 2.21 0.13 3.98
N ILE A 117 1.60 1.26 4.32
CA ILE A 117 1.06 1.59 5.64
C ILE A 117 -0.46 1.73 5.47
N THR A 118 -1.20 0.80 6.05
CA THR A 118 -2.65 0.92 6.17
C THR A 118 -3.03 1.30 7.59
N LYS A 119 -3.98 2.23 7.72
CA LYS A 119 -4.63 2.58 8.98
C LYS A 119 -6.14 2.45 8.81
N TRP A 120 -6.78 1.81 9.78
CA TRP A 120 -8.23 1.75 9.92
C TRP A 120 -8.65 2.65 11.08
N SER A 121 -9.86 3.20 11.02
CA SER A 121 -10.40 3.96 12.14
C SER A 121 -10.66 3.05 13.34
N ASN A 122 -10.58 3.62 14.54
CA ASN A 122 -10.94 2.90 15.76
C ASN A 122 -12.43 2.51 15.80
N TYR A 123 -13.27 3.18 14.99
CA TYR A 123 -14.70 2.89 14.86
C TYR A 123 -14.97 1.69 13.95
N LYS A 124 -14.15 1.49 12.91
CA LYS A 124 -14.27 0.40 11.94
C LYS A 124 -12.92 -0.32 11.77
N PRO A 125 -12.43 -1.02 12.81
CA PRO A 125 -11.17 -1.74 12.72
C PRO A 125 -11.29 -2.92 11.75
N PHE A 126 -10.16 -3.30 11.16
CA PHE A 126 -10.08 -4.47 10.30
C PHE A 126 -10.24 -5.75 11.11
N THR A 127 -11.02 -6.68 10.57
CA THR A 127 -11.26 -8.01 11.13
C THR A 127 -11.35 -9.02 10.00
N ASN A 128 -10.70 -10.16 10.16
CA ASN A 128 -10.82 -11.35 9.32
C ASN A 128 -10.80 -12.61 10.20
N GLU A 129 -10.69 -13.79 9.59
CA GLU A 129 -10.62 -15.07 10.31
C GLU A 129 -9.39 -15.27 11.21
N ASN A 130 -8.32 -14.47 11.02
CA ASN A 130 -7.04 -14.61 11.73
C ASN A 130 -6.80 -13.49 12.76
N TYR A 131 -7.43 -12.33 12.55
CA TYR A 131 -7.22 -11.13 13.34
C TYR A 131 -8.51 -10.38 13.58
N GLU A 132 -8.67 -9.90 14.81
CA GLU A 132 -9.77 -9.02 15.20
C GLU A 132 -9.22 -7.67 15.68
N ASN A 133 -9.97 -6.61 15.44
CA ASN A 133 -9.67 -5.27 15.97
C ASN A 133 -8.31 -4.70 15.53
N VAL A 134 -7.88 -4.96 14.30
CA VAL A 134 -6.66 -4.37 13.72
C VAL A 134 -6.90 -2.92 13.32
N ILE A 135 -6.01 -2.03 13.76
CA ILE A 135 -6.12 -0.58 13.48
C ILE A 135 -4.99 -0.05 12.59
N LYS A 136 -3.89 -0.79 12.45
CA LYS A 136 -2.78 -0.41 11.59
C LYS A 136 -2.01 -1.65 11.13
N PHE A 137 -1.58 -1.63 9.87
CA PHE A 137 -0.60 -2.56 9.32
C PHE A 137 0.51 -1.76 8.66
N ILE A 138 1.75 -2.13 8.95
CA ILE A 138 2.96 -1.60 8.30
C ILE A 138 3.69 -2.80 7.74
N GLY A 139 3.87 -2.90 6.43
CA GLY A 139 4.56 -4.04 5.87
C GLY A 139 4.34 -4.21 4.39
N GLU A 140 4.69 -5.39 3.93
CA GLU A 140 4.62 -5.79 2.53
C GLU A 140 3.24 -6.34 2.16
N TYR A 141 2.82 -6.01 0.94
CA TYR A 141 1.62 -6.48 0.30
C TYR A 141 2.01 -7.23 -0.97
N LYS A 142 1.21 -8.25 -1.29
CA LYS A 142 1.21 -8.90 -2.59
C LYS A 142 -0.24 -9.12 -2.96
N ASP A 143 -0.62 -8.69 -4.15
CA ASP A 143 -1.98 -8.89 -4.68
C ASP A 143 -3.07 -8.44 -3.68
N GLY A 144 -2.86 -7.27 -3.07
CA GLY A 144 -3.80 -6.66 -2.13
C GLY A 144 -3.80 -7.21 -0.70
N ILE A 145 -3.13 -8.33 -0.43
CA ILE A 145 -3.08 -9.01 0.87
C ILE A 145 -1.72 -8.90 1.54
N TRP A 146 -1.66 -9.07 2.88
CA TRP A 146 -0.40 -8.97 3.63
C TRP A 146 0.50 -10.17 3.31
N ASN A 147 1.70 -9.90 2.80
CA ASN A 147 2.63 -10.93 2.38
C ASN A 147 4.07 -10.41 2.47
N GLY A 148 4.94 -11.07 3.22
CA GLY A 148 6.30 -10.61 3.57
C GLY A 148 6.41 -10.05 4.99
N TYR A 149 7.40 -9.20 5.24
CA TYR A 149 7.63 -8.59 6.55
C TYR A 149 6.51 -7.61 6.90
N GLY A 150 6.06 -7.64 8.16
CA GLY A 150 5.05 -6.70 8.62
C GLY A 150 4.85 -6.61 10.13
N ILE A 151 4.14 -5.57 10.53
CA ILE A 151 3.74 -5.28 11.91
C ILE A 151 2.25 -4.91 11.91
N ILE A 152 1.46 -5.68 12.64
CA ILE A 152 0.05 -5.41 12.92
C ILE A 152 -0.06 -4.74 14.29
N TYR A 153 -0.84 -3.66 14.37
CA TYR A 153 -1.22 -3.01 15.62
C TYR A 153 -2.72 -3.19 15.87
N PHE A 154 -3.05 -3.59 17.09
CA PHE A 154 -4.41 -3.84 17.54
C PHE A 154 -4.96 -2.66 18.33
N ARG A 155 -6.29 -2.54 18.36
CA ARG A 155 -7.01 -1.49 19.09
C ARG A 155 -6.67 -1.44 20.58
N ASN A 156 -6.34 -2.59 21.17
CA ASN A 156 -5.95 -2.71 22.58
C ASN A 156 -4.51 -2.26 22.86
N GLY A 157 -3.77 -1.75 21.86
CA GLY A 157 -2.39 -1.27 22.00
C GLY A 157 -1.33 -2.35 21.82
N THR A 158 -1.71 -3.63 21.72
CA THR A 158 -0.77 -4.72 21.42
C THR A 158 -0.37 -4.72 19.94
N TYR A 159 0.70 -5.45 19.62
CA TYR A 159 1.15 -5.64 18.24
C TYR A 159 1.65 -7.06 18.02
N LYS A 160 1.72 -7.46 16.75
CA LYS A 160 2.41 -8.68 16.28
C LYS A 160 3.34 -8.31 15.14
N SER A 161 4.55 -8.86 15.13
CA SER A 161 5.56 -8.59 14.10
C SER A 161 6.15 -9.90 13.56
N GLY A 162 6.43 -9.94 12.26
CA GLY A 162 7.04 -11.10 11.63
C GLY A 162 6.80 -11.16 10.14
N ILE A 163 6.79 -12.38 9.61
CA ILE A 163 6.54 -12.66 8.20
C ILE A 163 5.11 -13.19 8.04
N PHE A 164 4.38 -12.54 7.14
CA PHE A 164 3.02 -12.88 6.76
C PHE A 164 3.04 -13.64 5.43
N ILE A 165 2.25 -14.70 5.34
CA ILE A 165 1.97 -15.42 4.11
C ILE A 165 0.44 -15.47 4.00
N ASP A 166 -0.10 -14.91 2.93
CA ASP A 166 -1.54 -14.85 2.67
C ASP A 166 -2.36 -14.30 3.85
N SER A 167 -1.88 -13.20 4.44
CA SER A 167 -2.46 -12.59 5.64
C SER A 167 -2.48 -13.51 6.87
N VAL A 168 -1.57 -14.46 6.96
CA VAL A 168 -1.31 -15.28 8.17
C VAL A 168 0.12 -15.03 8.63
N LEU A 169 0.29 -14.53 9.86
CA LEU A 169 1.59 -14.46 10.53
C LEU A 169 2.11 -15.89 10.62
N SER A 170 3.15 -16.20 9.86
CA SER A 170 3.68 -17.54 9.66
C SER A 170 5.03 -17.74 10.36
N LYS A 171 5.77 -16.64 10.60
CA LYS A 171 6.96 -16.62 11.45
C LYS A 171 6.97 -15.34 12.28
N GLU A 172 6.96 -15.46 13.61
CA GLU A 172 7.11 -14.30 14.49
C GLU A 172 8.57 -13.88 14.58
N LEU A 173 8.82 -12.57 14.50
CA LEU A 173 10.16 -11.99 14.59
C LEU A 173 10.15 -10.76 15.50
N PRO A 174 11.27 -10.42 16.15
CA PRO A 174 11.44 -9.17 16.87
C PRO A 174 11.08 -7.98 15.99
N LYS A 175 10.38 -7.00 16.57
CA LYS A 175 9.98 -5.77 15.86
C LYS A 175 11.16 -5.07 15.17
N ILE A 176 12.34 -5.07 15.80
CA ILE A 176 13.53 -4.42 15.25
C ILE A 176 13.98 -5.07 13.93
N GLU A 177 14.01 -6.39 13.87
CA GLU A 177 14.39 -7.15 12.67
C GLU A 177 13.41 -6.90 11.52
N VAL A 178 12.11 -6.82 11.84
CA VAL A 178 11.08 -6.47 10.85
C VAL A 178 11.25 -5.04 10.35
N LEU A 179 11.58 -4.09 11.23
CA LEU A 179 11.82 -2.69 10.82
C LEU A 179 13.05 -2.56 9.93
N GLU A 180 14.14 -3.23 10.28
CA GLU A 180 15.37 -3.29 9.47
C GLU A 180 15.08 -3.88 8.08
N ALA A 181 14.33 -4.98 8.01
CA ALA A 181 13.93 -5.60 6.75
C ALA A 181 13.00 -4.71 5.89
N LEU A 182 12.26 -3.80 6.52
CA LEU A 182 11.43 -2.80 5.84
C LEU A 182 12.21 -1.51 5.49
N GLY A 183 13.49 -1.42 5.86
CA GLY A 183 14.36 -0.27 5.56
C GLY A 183 14.20 0.93 6.51
N PHE A 184 13.83 0.69 7.77
CA PHE A 184 13.76 1.70 8.85
C PHE A 184 14.94 1.63 9.81
#